data_AF-A0A940XWT2-F1
#
_entry.id   AF-A0A940XWT2-F1
#
_cell.length_a   1.000
_cell.length_b   1.000
_cell.length_c   1.000
_cell.angle_alpha   90.00
_cell.angle_beta   90.00
_cell.angle_gamma   90.00
#
_symmetry.space_group_name_H-M   'P 1'
#
loop_
_entity.id
_entity.type
_entity.pdbx_description
1 polymer ?
#
loop_
_entity_poly.entity_id
_entity_poly.type
_entity_poly.pdbx_seq_one_letter_code
_entity_poly.pdbx_strand_id
1 'polypeptide(L)'
;MTRLFNDPAAFADEALEGFAAAHRGWVRPVTGGVVRAAGTPAGQVAVVVGGGSGHYPAFSGLVGRGLAHGAAVGNVFASPSAQQIRSVARSADGGAGVLLMYGNYAGDVLHFGQAAERLAGDGIEARTFAVTDDISSAAPEESAKRRGIAGDLPVFKAAAAAAEEGLPLDEVLRVAEHANARTRSFGIAFSGCTLPGADHPLFTVPEARMAVGLGIHGEPGIGEESLPTADEAARLMVAALLRELPEGVDTPAGQRAAVILNGLGSVKYEELFVVYRKVAALLGDAGVDIVDPEVGELVTSFDMAGVSLTLTWLDDRLEQLWRAPADTPAYRKGSPLAQEPAAEAARYVEEIDDTRVPDATEESRGSATHVLAALNALADTVDSHADELGRIDAVAGDGDHGIGMQRGTTAALEAAVRAHDLGAGAGTVLVHAGDAWADKAGGTSGALWGTILRSLGTRLGDQDAPTATTVARGVSDASDAVRRLGGAEVGDKTMVDVLVPFADTLAEAAGEGLPLTESWQRAAVTAEKAAAATADLLPRKGRARPHAEKSLGTPDAGAHSLALITRAVHGVLPDHPLDQH
;
A
#
# COMPACT_ATOMS: atom_id res chain seq x y z
N MET A 1 -14.70 1.58 10.21
CA MET A 1 -16.09 1.61 10.69
C MET A 1 -17.01 1.78 9.49
N THR A 2 -18.14 1.07 9.43
CA THR A 2 -19.15 1.27 8.38
C THR A 2 -19.82 2.64 8.56
N ARG A 3 -19.64 3.55 7.60
CA ARG A 3 -20.11 4.95 7.69
C ARG A 3 -21.38 5.24 6.90
N LEU A 4 -21.65 4.45 5.86
CA LEU A 4 -22.72 4.70 4.89
C LEU A 4 -23.75 3.56 4.97
N PHE A 5 -24.85 3.81 5.66
CA PHE A 5 -26.00 2.91 5.77
C PHE A 5 -27.26 3.73 6.10
N ASN A 6 -28.44 3.22 5.73
CA ASN A 6 -29.72 3.78 6.16
C ASN A 6 -30.14 3.12 7.49
N ASP A 7 -30.90 2.03 7.42
CA ASP A 7 -31.23 1.16 8.55
C ASP A 7 -30.22 0.00 8.59
N PRO A 8 -29.48 -0.21 9.70
CA PRO A 8 -28.59 -1.36 9.86
C PRO A 8 -29.24 -2.70 9.53
N ALA A 9 -30.53 -2.88 9.84
CA ALA A 9 -31.25 -4.12 9.58
C ALA A 9 -31.51 -4.37 8.08
N ALA A 10 -31.56 -3.30 7.27
CA ALA A 10 -31.76 -3.36 5.83
C ALA A 10 -30.44 -3.37 5.04
N PHE A 11 -29.30 -3.19 5.71
CA PHE A 11 -28.00 -2.98 5.06
C PHE A 11 -27.64 -4.08 4.04
N ALA A 12 -27.81 -5.35 4.40
CA ALA A 12 -27.45 -6.46 3.51
C ALA A 12 -28.31 -6.47 2.22
N ASP A 13 -29.61 -6.18 2.35
CA ASP A 13 -30.52 -6.14 1.22
C ASP A 13 -30.24 -4.93 0.31
N GLU A 14 -30.07 -3.74 0.89
CA GLU A 14 -29.73 -2.51 0.14
C GLU A 14 -28.37 -2.66 -0.59
N ALA A 15 -27.38 -3.29 0.06
CA ALA A 15 -26.09 -3.57 -0.55
C ALA A 15 -26.22 -4.53 -1.75
N LEU A 16 -27.05 -5.59 -1.62
CA LEU A 16 -27.31 -6.53 -2.70
C LEU A 16 -28.06 -5.87 -3.88
N GLU A 17 -29.04 -5.00 -3.59
CA GLU A 17 -29.76 -4.22 -4.60
C GLU A 17 -28.80 -3.31 -5.39
N GLY A 18 -27.93 -2.58 -4.69
CA GLY A 18 -26.91 -1.73 -5.30
C GLY A 18 -25.93 -2.52 -6.17
N PHE A 19 -25.43 -3.65 -5.65
CA PHE A 19 -24.55 -4.55 -6.40
C PHE A 19 -25.21 -5.08 -7.67
N ALA A 20 -26.44 -5.62 -7.58
CA ALA A 20 -27.16 -6.13 -8.74
C ALA A 20 -27.46 -5.03 -9.76
N ALA A 21 -27.74 -3.80 -9.31
CA ALA A 21 -27.96 -2.66 -10.19
C ALA A 21 -26.68 -2.26 -10.96
N ALA A 22 -25.52 -2.27 -10.30
CA ALA A 22 -24.23 -1.93 -10.91
C ALA A 22 -23.73 -3.00 -11.91
N HIS A 23 -24.08 -4.27 -11.70
CA HIS A 23 -23.50 -5.40 -12.43
C HIS A 23 -24.51 -6.22 -13.26
N ARG A 24 -25.55 -5.57 -13.81
CA ARG A 24 -26.62 -6.22 -14.61
C ARG A 24 -26.12 -7.01 -15.83
N GLY A 25 -24.91 -6.71 -16.33
CA GLY A 25 -24.28 -7.48 -17.40
C GLY A 25 -23.79 -8.87 -16.96
N TRP A 26 -23.45 -9.04 -15.68
CA TRP A 26 -22.93 -10.29 -15.12
C TRP A 26 -23.98 -11.04 -14.31
N VAL A 27 -24.80 -10.33 -13.54
CA VAL A 27 -25.71 -10.93 -12.55
C VAL A 27 -27.15 -10.43 -12.68
N ARG A 28 -28.10 -11.25 -12.23
CA ARG A 28 -29.49 -10.86 -11.97
C ARG A 28 -29.88 -11.22 -10.54
N PRO A 29 -30.66 -10.38 -9.84
CA PRO A 29 -31.13 -10.69 -8.49
C PRO A 29 -32.19 -11.79 -8.52
N VAL A 30 -32.20 -12.59 -7.46
CA VAL A 30 -33.23 -13.59 -7.14
C VAL A 30 -33.48 -13.54 -5.63
N THR A 31 -34.57 -14.13 -5.15
CA THR A 31 -34.83 -14.15 -3.70
C THR A 31 -33.66 -14.84 -2.97
N GLY A 32 -32.99 -14.09 -2.09
CA GLY A 32 -31.87 -14.58 -1.29
C GLY A 32 -30.49 -14.48 -1.92
N GLY A 33 -30.33 -13.83 -3.08
CA GLY A 33 -29.02 -13.65 -3.67
C GLY A 33 -29.03 -13.26 -5.15
N VAL A 34 -28.00 -13.69 -5.87
CA VAL A 34 -27.82 -13.41 -7.30
C VAL A 34 -27.43 -14.66 -8.07
N VAL A 35 -27.74 -14.68 -9.36
CA VAL A 35 -27.26 -15.70 -10.30
C VAL A 35 -26.72 -15.03 -11.56
N ARG A 36 -25.97 -15.76 -12.39
CA ARG A 36 -25.50 -15.25 -13.68
C ARG A 36 -26.67 -14.69 -14.51
N ALA A 37 -26.49 -13.49 -15.07
CA ALA A 37 -27.50 -12.83 -15.89
C ALA A 37 -27.89 -13.68 -17.11
N ALA A 38 -26.90 -14.33 -17.74
CA ALA A 38 -27.10 -15.23 -18.87
C ALA A 38 -27.69 -16.60 -18.48
N GLY A 39 -27.78 -16.91 -17.18
CA GLY A 39 -28.14 -18.24 -16.68
C GLY A 39 -27.03 -19.28 -16.84
N THR A 40 -27.32 -20.49 -16.40
CA THR A 40 -26.44 -21.66 -16.56
C THR A 40 -26.80 -22.37 -17.87
N PRO A 41 -25.82 -22.70 -18.73
CA PRO A 41 -26.04 -23.53 -19.92
C PRO A 41 -26.77 -24.84 -19.60
N ALA A 42 -27.67 -25.26 -20.49
CA ALA A 42 -28.40 -26.52 -20.34
C ALA A 42 -27.44 -27.72 -20.32
N GLY A 43 -27.63 -28.62 -19.37
CA GLY A 43 -26.79 -29.80 -19.16
C GLY A 43 -25.48 -29.52 -18.42
N GLN A 44 -25.26 -28.30 -17.91
CA GLN A 44 -24.10 -27.96 -17.10
C GLN A 44 -24.41 -28.00 -15.60
N VAL A 45 -23.47 -28.49 -14.80
CA VAL A 45 -23.51 -28.42 -13.33
C VAL A 45 -23.46 -26.95 -12.89
N ALA A 46 -24.32 -26.57 -11.96
CA ALA A 46 -24.28 -25.24 -11.35
C ALA A 46 -23.47 -25.26 -10.06
N VAL A 47 -22.48 -24.39 -9.93
CA VAL A 47 -21.75 -24.15 -8.68
C VAL A 47 -22.34 -22.91 -8.02
N VAL A 48 -23.04 -23.09 -6.90
CA VAL A 48 -23.64 -22.00 -6.12
C VAL A 48 -22.86 -21.85 -4.82
N VAL A 49 -22.25 -20.68 -4.66
CA VAL A 49 -21.50 -20.33 -3.44
C VAL A 49 -22.39 -19.57 -2.45
N GLY A 50 -21.93 -19.33 -1.22
CA GLY A 50 -22.64 -18.41 -0.35
C GLY A 50 -22.27 -18.46 1.12
N GLY A 51 -22.96 -17.63 1.88
CA GLY A 51 -22.75 -17.42 3.32
C GLY A 51 -23.30 -16.08 3.79
N GLY A 52 -22.92 -15.66 4.99
CA GLY A 52 -23.28 -14.34 5.52
C GLY A 52 -22.77 -13.18 4.64
N SER A 53 -23.47 -12.05 4.67
CA SER A 53 -22.98 -10.81 4.07
C SER A 53 -21.86 -10.19 4.91
N GLY A 54 -21.00 -9.36 4.30
CA GLY A 54 -19.91 -8.66 4.99
C GLY A 54 -18.49 -9.06 4.53
N HIS A 55 -18.40 -9.93 3.54
CA HIS A 55 -17.13 -10.48 3.03
C HIS A 55 -16.82 -10.11 1.57
N TYR A 56 -17.50 -9.09 1.03
CA TYR A 56 -17.36 -8.69 -0.37
C TYR A 56 -15.88 -8.50 -0.74
N PRO A 57 -15.38 -9.05 -1.88
CA PRO A 57 -16.11 -9.67 -3.00
C PRO A 57 -16.89 -10.97 -2.75
N ALA A 58 -16.52 -11.77 -1.75
CA ALA A 58 -17.29 -12.96 -1.41
C ALA A 58 -18.69 -12.56 -0.87
N PHE A 59 -19.80 -13.11 -1.36
CA PHE A 59 -19.90 -14.15 -2.40
C PHE A 59 -20.41 -13.60 -3.74
N SER A 60 -21.25 -12.55 -3.73
CA SER A 60 -21.93 -12.05 -4.93
C SER A 60 -20.96 -11.54 -6.01
N GLY A 61 -19.83 -10.95 -5.63
CA GLY A 61 -18.80 -10.47 -6.55
C GLY A 61 -18.12 -11.60 -7.34
N LEU A 62 -18.26 -12.85 -6.88
CA LEU A 62 -17.69 -14.05 -7.48
C LEU A 62 -18.64 -14.74 -8.48
N VAL A 63 -19.83 -14.17 -8.73
CA VAL A 63 -20.79 -14.73 -9.69
C VAL A 63 -20.51 -14.24 -11.10
N GLY A 64 -20.19 -15.16 -12.00
CA GLY A 64 -19.82 -14.87 -13.38
C GLY A 64 -19.20 -16.10 -14.04
N ARG A 65 -18.94 -16.01 -15.35
CA ARG A 65 -18.42 -17.13 -16.14
C ARG A 65 -17.03 -17.52 -15.65
N GLY A 66 -16.73 -18.82 -15.57
CA GLY A 66 -15.43 -19.30 -15.05
C GLY A 66 -15.28 -19.31 -13.53
N LEU A 67 -16.31 -18.82 -12.81
CA LEU A 67 -16.42 -18.86 -11.35
C LEU A 67 -17.87 -19.25 -10.97
N ALA A 68 -18.52 -18.65 -9.97
CA ALA A 68 -19.82 -19.14 -9.50
C ALA A 68 -20.99 -18.91 -10.48
N HIS A 69 -21.96 -19.82 -10.48
CA HIS A 69 -23.23 -19.71 -11.20
C HIS A 69 -24.29 -18.92 -10.43
N GLY A 70 -24.17 -18.91 -9.10
CA GLY A 70 -24.95 -18.07 -8.21
C GLY A 70 -24.31 -17.93 -6.84
N ALA A 71 -24.79 -16.95 -6.07
CA ALA A 71 -24.40 -16.72 -4.70
C ALA A 71 -25.66 -16.56 -3.84
N ALA A 72 -25.80 -17.39 -2.81
CA ALA A 72 -26.79 -17.21 -1.77
C ALA A 72 -26.16 -16.37 -0.64
N VAL A 73 -26.77 -15.23 -0.33
CA VAL A 73 -26.23 -14.31 0.68
C VAL A 73 -27.26 -14.06 1.78
N GLY A 74 -26.83 -14.26 3.02
CA GLY A 74 -27.64 -14.02 4.20
C GLY A 74 -27.50 -12.59 4.72
N ASN A 75 -27.99 -12.36 5.94
CA ASN A 75 -27.75 -11.09 6.61
C ASN A 75 -26.26 -10.97 7.00
N VAL A 76 -25.87 -9.81 7.52
CA VAL A 76 -24.51 -9.55 7.95
C VAL A 76 -24.02 -10.61 8.94
N PHE A 77 -22.96 -11.34 8.57
CA PHE A 77 -22.35 -12.46 9.31
C PHE A 77 -23.33 -13.55 9.77
N ALA A 78 -24.45 -13.71 9.07
CA ALA A 78 -25.44 -14.74 9.32
C ALA A 78 -25.75 -15.50 8.03
N SER A 79 -25.61 -16.84 8.08
CA SER A 79 -25.93 -17.74 6.96
C SER A 79 -27.27 -17.39 6.30
N PRO A 80 -27.38 -17.47 4.96
CA PRO A 80 -28.67 -17.44 4.29
C PRO A 80 -29.52 -18.60 4.76
N SER A 81 -30.84 -18.41 4.79
CA SER A 81 -31.77 -19.48 5.12
C SER A 81 -31.80 -20.55 4.01
N ALA A 82 -32.16 -21.78 4.38
CA ALA A 82 -32.36 -22.88 3.42
C ALA A 82 -33.34 -22.52 2.27
N GLN A 83 -34.31 -21.63 2.52
CA GLN A 83 -35.25 -21.15 1.50
C GLN A 83 -34.58 -20.20 0.50
N GLN A 84 -33.73 -19.29 0.97
CA GLN A 84 -32.95 -18.39 0.12
C GLN A 84 -31.95 -19.19 -0.74
N ILE A 85 -31.23 -20.13 -0.13
CA ILE A 85 -30.28 -21.00 -0.84
C ILE A 85 -31.00 -21.82 -1.93
N ARG A 86 -32.12 -22.46 -1.59
CA ARG A 86 -32.94 -23.21 -2.55
C ARG A 86 -33.42 -22.32 -3.71
N SER A 87 -33.83 -21.09 -3.43
CA SER A 87 -34.28 -20.13 -4.46
C SER A 87 -33.15 -19.79 -5.46
N VAL A 88 -31.95 -19.51 -4.95
CA VAL A 88 -30.76 -19.26 -5.78
C VAL A 88 -30.39 -20.50 -6.58
N ALA A 89 -30.32 -21.67 -5.93
CA ALA A 89 -29.98 -22.94 -6.56
C ALA A 89 -30.94 -23.31 -7.70
N ARG A 90 -32.26 -23.21 -7.48
CA ARG A 90 -33.26 -23.44 -8.55
C ARG A 90 -33.13 -22.45 -9.70
N SER A 91 -32.71 -21.22 -9.40
CA SER A 91 -32.51 -20.19 -10.42
C SER A 91 -31.21 -20.35 -11.21
N ALA A 92 -30.25 -21.08 -10.66
CA ALA A 92 -28.95 -21.39 -11.26
C ALA A 92 -28.91 -22.79 -11.90
N ASP A 93 -29.87 -23.67 -11.63
CA ASP A 93 -29.89 -25.04 -12.14
C ASP A 93 -29.89 -25.09 -13.69
N GLY A 94 -28.90 -25.79 -14.24
CA GLY A 94 -28.76 -26.06 -15.68
C GLY A 94 -29.33 -27.43 -16.10
N GLY A 95 -29.84 -28.23 -15.16
CA GLY A 95 -30.39 -29.57 -15.41
C GLY A 95 -29.39 -30.72 -15.26
N ALA A 96 -28.16 -30.46 -14.79
CA ALA A 96 -27.16 -31.48 -14.47
C ALA A 96 -26.77 -31.51 -12.98
N GLY A 97 -27.61 -30.90 -12.13
CA GLY A 97 -27.41 -30.83 -10.69
C GLY A 97 -26.67 -29.59 -10.21
N VAL A 98 -26.65 -29.41 -8.88
CA VAL A 98 -26.11 -28.22 -8.21
C VAL A 98 -25.12 -28.61 -7.13
N LEU A 99 -23.92 -28.04 -7.17
CA LEU A 99 -22.96 -28.08 -6.08
C LEU A 99 -23.07 -26.79 -5.25
N LEU A 100 -23.46 -26.95 -3.99
CA LEU A 100 -23.58 -25.88 -3.01
C LEU A 100 -22.29 -25.76 -2.19
N MET A 101 -21.57 -24.64 -2.28
CA MET A 101 -20.26 -24.46 -1.64
C MET A 101 -20.23 -23.26 -0.69
N TYR A 102 -19.52 -23.39 0.43
CA TYR A 102 -19.46 -22.37 1.49
C TYR A 102 -18.26 -22.64 2.42
N GLY A 103 -17.85 -21.67 3.22
CA GLY A 103 -16.88 -21.88 4.30
C GLY A 103 -17.49 -22.65 5.47
N ASN A 104 -16.71 -23.51 6.13
CA ASN A 104 -17.23 -24.42 7.16
C ASN A 104 -17.61 -23.72 8.48
N TYR A 105 -18.83 -23.19 8.54
CA TYR A 105 -19.46 -22.62 9.72
C TYR A 105 -20.78 -23.31 10.02
N ALA A 106 -21.11 -23.49 11.31
CA ALA A 106 -22.25 -24.31 11.73
C ALA A 106 -23.60 -23.87 11.13
N GLY A 107 -23.81 -22.56 11.00
CA GLY A 107 -25.02 -21.99 10.38
C GLY A 107 -25.13 -22.36 8.91
N ASP A 108 -24.03 -22.21 8.16
CA ASP A 108 -23.96 -22.53 6.74
C ASP A 108 -24.12 -24.05 6.51
N VAL A 109 -23.40 -24.88 7.26
CA VAL A 109 -23.53 -26.35 7.19
C VAL A 109 -24.99 -26.78 7.34
N LEU A 110 -25.70 -26.23 8.33
CA LEU A 110 -27.10 -26.55 8.58
C LEU A 110 -28.01 -26.08 7.44
N HIS A 111 -27.92 -24.81 7.03
CA HIS A 111 -28.86 -24.25 6.05
C HIS A 111 -28.62 -24.74 4.63
N PHE A 112 -27.37 -24.93 4.21
CA PHE A 112 -27.04 -25.51 2.91
C PHE A 112 -27.40 -27.00 2.85
N GLY A 113 -27.20 -27.76 3.93
CA GLY A 113 -27.66 -29.15 4.03
C GLY A 113 -29.18 -29.27 3.88
N GLN A 114 -29.93 -28.46 4.62
CA GLN A 114 -31.40 -28.38 4.50
C GLN A 114 -31.85 -27.96 3.08
N ALA A 115 -31.11 -27.06 2.43
CA ALA A 115 -31.40 -26.66 1.06
C ALA A 115 -31.20 -27.81 0.08
N ALA A 116 -30.12 -28.59 0.22
CA ALA A 116 -29.85 -29.77 -0.60
C ALA A 116 -30.95 -30.84 -0.46
N GLU A 117 -31.39 -31.14 0.76
CA GLU A 117 -32.52 -32.06 1.00
C GLU A 117 -33.80 -31.59 0.31
N ARG A 118 -34.10 -30.28 0.38
CA ARG A 118 -35.29 -29.70 -0.26
C ARG A 118 -35.19 -29.69 -1.77
N LEU A 119 -34.00 -29.45 -2.34
CA LEU A 119 -33.75 -29.53 -3.79
C LEU A 119 -33.92 -30.97 -4.29
N ALA A 120 -33.43 -31.96 -3.54
CA ALA A 120 -33.64 -33.37 -3.86
C ALA A 120 -35.14 -33.72 -3.88
N GLY A 121 -35.91 -33.18 -2.93
CA GLY A 121 -37.38 -33.28 -2.92
C GLY A 121 -38.07 -32.62 -4.13
N ASP A 122 -37.42 -31.63 -4.76
CA ASP A 122 -37.88 -31.00 -6.01
C ASP A 122 -37.42 -31.75 -7.28
N GLY A 123 -36.68 -32.85 -7.13
CA GLY A 123 -36.09 -33.59 -8.25
C GLY A 123 -34.81 -32.95 -8.82
N ILE A 124 -34.20 -32.01 -8.10
CA ILE A 124 -32.91 -31.40 -8.47
C ILE A 124 -31.83 -32.07 -7.63
N GLU A 125 -30.91 -32.75 -8.30
CA GLU A 125 -29.76 -33.34 -7.62
C GLU A 125 -28.85 -32.24 -7.04
N ALA A 126 -28.65 -32.27 -5.73
CA ALA A 126 -27.81 -31.30 -5.04
C ALA A 126 -26.78 -32.01 -4.15
N ARG A 127 -25.57 -31.44 -4.07
CA ARG A 127 -24.52 -31.82 -3.13
C ARG A 127 -24.01 -30.58 -2.42
N THR A 128 -23.45 -30.74 -1.23
CA THR A 128 -22.86 -29.66 -0.45
C THR A 128 -21.38 -29.92 -0.24
N PHE A 129 -20.57 -28.87 -0.25
CA PHE A 129 -19.15 -28.95 0.09
C PHE A 129 -18.72 -27.75 0.95
N ALA A 130 -18.15 -28.03 2.12
CA ALA A 130 -17.67 -27.02 3.05
C ALA A 130 -16.14 -26.91 2.97
N VAL A 131 -15.62 -25.70 2.73
CA VAL A 131 -14.18 -25.43 2.66
C VAL A 131 -13.60 -25.32 4.07
N THR A 132 -12.39 -25.85 4.27
CA THR A 132 -11.76 -26.11 5.57
C THR A 132 -10.27 -25.74 5.60
N ASP A 133 -9.92 -24.61 4.97
CA ASP A 133 -8.54 -24.20 4.71
C ASP A 133 -7.83 -23.55 5.92
N ASP A 134 -8.55 -23.04 6.90
CA ASP A 134 -7.95 -22.30 8.02
C ASP A 134 -7.23 -23.20 9.03
N ILE A 135 -5.89 -23.24 8.94
CA ILE A 135 -5.05 -24.11 9.79
C ILE A 135 -5.03 -23.68 11.26
N SER A 136 -5.49 -22.47 11.56
CA SER A 136 -5.49 -21.94 12.92
C SER A 136 -6.69 -22.40 13.74
N SER A 137 -7.76 -22.84 13.08
CA SER A 137 -9.06 -23.11 13.70
C SER A 137 -9.23 -24.53 14.27
N ALA A 138 -8.46 -25.51 13.77
CA ALA A 138 -8.40 -26.86 14.32
C ALA A 138 -7.09 -27.56 13.90
N ALA A 139 -6.65 -28.51 14.72
CA ALA A 139 -5.45 -29.31 14.46
C ALA A 139 -5.57 -30.13 13.16
N PRO A 140 -4.46 -30.55 12.52
CA PRO A 140 -4.47 -31.32 11.28
C PRO A 140 -5.33 -32.59 11.33
N GLU A 141 -5.33 -33.29 12.45
CA GLU A 141 -6.11 -34.51 12.70
C GLU A 141 -7.62 -34.24 12.72
N GLU A 142 -8.01 -33.00 12.96
CA GLU A 142 -9.39 -32.50 12.99
C GLU A 142 -9.65 -31.52 11.85
N SER A 143 -8.89 -31.61 10.75
CA SER A 143 -8.97 -30.67 9.61
C SER A 143 -10.39 -30.46 9.07
N ALA A 144 -11.26 -31.47 9.11
CA ALA A 144 -12.67 -31.35 8.73
C ALA A 144 -13.49 -30.38 9.61
N LYS A 145 -12.99 -29.98 10.78
CA LYS A 145 -13.62 -28.98 11.68
C LYS A 145 -13.12 -27.56 11.45
N ARG A 146 -12.14 -27.36 10.57
CA ARG A 146 -11.55 -26.05 10.31
C ARG A 146 -12.55 -25.11 9.67
N ARG A 147 -12.43 -23.81 9.91
CA ARG A 147 -13.17 -22.77 9.20
C ARG A 147 -12.75 -22.71 7.73
N GLY A 148 -13.65 -22.23 6.88
CA GLY A 148 -13.34 -21.80 5.52
C GLY A 148 -13.13 -20.29 5.48
N ILE A 149 -12.01 -19.82 4.94
CA ILE A 149 -11.67 -18.39 4.85
C ILE A 149 -11.28 -18.01 3.41
N ALA A 150 -10.17 -17.29 3.18
CA ALA A 150 -9.74 -16.87 1.85
C ALA A 150 -9.46 -18.03 0.87
N GLY A 151 -9.21 -19.25 1.36
CA GLY A 151 -9.08 -20.45 0.55
C GLY A 151 -10.39 -20.92 -0.11
N ASP A 152 -11.52 -20.31 0.25
CA ASP A 152 -12.78 -20.43 -0.50
C ASP A 152 -12.57 -20.13 -1.99
N LEU A 153 -11.85 -19.05 -2.33
CA LEU A 153 -11.69 -18.60 -3.70
C LEU A 153 -11.03 -19.67 -4.62
N PRO A 154 -9.84 -20.21 -4.32
CA PRO A 154 -9.21 -21.21 -5.19
C PRO A 154 -10.02 -22.51 -5.27
N VAL A 155 -10.74 -22.90 -4.21
CA VAL A 155 -11.59 -24.09 -4.20
C VAL A 155 -12.85 -23.89 -5.05
N PHE A 156 -13.54 -22.75 -4.90
CA PHE A 156 -14.67 -22.38 -5.75
C PHE A 156 -14.24 -22.25 -7.21
N LYS A 157 -13.06 -21.67 -7.47
CA LYS A 157 -12.49 -21.54 -8.80
C LYS A 157 -12.25 -22.89 -9.47
N ALA A 158 -11.66 -23.85 -8.74
CA ALA A 158 -11.41 -25.18 -9.26
C ALA A 158 -12.71 -25.92 -9.62
N ALA A 159 -13.70 -25.90 -8.72
CA ALA A 159 -15.01 -26.51 -8.95
C ALA A 159 -15.76 -25.87 -10.13
N ALA A 160 -15.80 -24.53 -10.16
CA ALA A 160 -16.44 -23.79 -11.25
C ALA A 160 -15.77 -24.04 -12.60
N ALA A 161 -14.43 -24.04 -12.67
CA ALA A 161 -13.72 -24.33 -13.91
C ALA A 161 -13.98 -25.77 -14.39
N ALA A 162 -14.05 -26.74 -13.47
CA ALA A 162 -14.46 -28.10 -13.81
C ALA A 162 -15.90 -28.17 -14.35
N ALA A 163 -16.82 -27.38 -13.79
CA ALA A 163 -18.18 -27.27 -14.31
C ALA A 163 -18.22 -26.58 -15.69
N GLU A 164 -17.38 -25.58 -15.96
CA GLU A 164 -17.23 -24.95 -17.28
C GLU A 164 -16.76 -25.94 -18.35
N GLU A 165 -15.97 -26.95 -17.98
CA GLU A 165 -15.57 -28.04 -18.87
C GLU A 165 -16.70 -29.06 -19.15
N GLY A 166 -17.85 -28.92 -18.49
CA GLY A 166 -19.00 -29.81 -18.65
C GLY A 166 -18.88 -31.14 -17.92
N LEU A 167 -18.03 -31.20 -16.87
CA LEU A 167 -17.90 -32.39 -16.05
C LEU A 167 -19.18 -32.68 -15.25
N PRO A 168 -19.49 -33.97 -14.99
CA PRO A 168 -20.65 -34.33 -14.17
C PRO A 168 -20.46 -33.94 -12.70
N LEU A 169 -21.57 -33.82 -11.96
CA LEU A 169 -21.60 -33.33 -10.58
C LEU A 169 -20.59 -34.03 -9.64
N ASP A 170 -20.48 -35.36 -9.74
CA ASP A 170 -19.55 -36.14 -8.91
C ASP A 170 -18.08 -35.77 -9.18
N GLU A 171 -17.72 -35.52 -10.45
CA GLU A 171 -16.35 -35.11 -10.80
C GLU A 171 -16.07 -33.65 -10.40
N VAL A 172 -17.07 -32.77 -10.48
CA VAL A 172 -16.96 -31.39 -9.98
C VAL A 172 -16.74 -31.37 -8.47
N LEU A 173 -17.49 -32.19 -7.72
CA LEU A 173 -17.30 -32.37 -6.28
C LEU A 173 -15.90 -32.94 -5.97
N ARG A 174 -15.45 -33.96 -6.69
CA ARG A 174 -14.11 -34.55 -6.51
C ARG A 174 -12.99 -33.52 -6.73
N VAL A 175 -13.16 -32.62 -7.70
CA VAL A 175 -12.21 -31.52 -7.93
C VAL A 175 -12.20 -30.53 -6.76
N ALA A 176 -13.37 -30.18 -6.22
CA ALA A 176 -13.47 -29.31 -5.04
C ALA A 176 -12.79 -29.93 -3.81
N GLU A 177 -13.03 -31.22 -3.56
CA GLU A 177 -12.40 -31.98 -2.48
C GLU A 177 -10.87 -31.98 -2.62
N HIS A 178 -10.37 -32.23 -3.83
CA HIS A 178 -8.93 -32.22 -4.12
C HIS A 178 -8.30 -30.84 -3.93
N ALA A 179 -8.95 -29.78 -4.43
CA ALA A 179 -8.47 -28.41 -4.25
C ALA A 179 -8.44 -28.01 -2.76
N ASN A 180 -9.48 -28.35 -1.99
CA ASN A 180 -9.54 -28.07 -0.56
C ASN A 180 -8.46 -28.83 0.22
N ALA A 181 -8.27 -30.13 -0.07
CA ALA A 181 -7.24 -30.93 0.57
C ALA A 181 -5.82 -30.34 0.41
N ARG A 182 -5.60 -29.57 -0.66
CA ARG A 182 -4.33 -28.92 -1.01
C ARG A 182 -4.27 -27.42 -0.70
N THR A 183 -5.31 -26.86 -0.08
CA THR A 183 -5.38 -25.43 0.27
C THR A 183 -5.22 -25.23 1.77
N ARG A 184 -4.36 -24.30 2.16
CA ARG A 184 -4.11 -23.92 3.56
C ARG A 184 -4.05 -22.41 3.68
N SER A 185 -4.68 -21.86 4.71
CA SER A 185 -4.73 -20.43 4.98
C SER A 185 -4.42 -20.09 6.43
N PHE A 186 -3.83 -18.92 6.62
CA PHE A 186 -3.49 -18.39 7.94
C PHE A 186 -3.70 -16.87 7.96
N GLY A 187 -4.40 -16.38 8.99
CA GLY A 187 -4.79 -14.98 9.11
C GLY A 187 -4.24 -14.30 10.36
N ILE A 188 -4.02 -12.99 10.25
CA ILE A 188 -3.66 -12.09 11.34
C ILE A 188 -4.50 -10.80 11.26
N ALA A 189 -4.73 -10.15 12.41
CA ALA A 189 -5.48 -8.90 12.49
C ALA A 189 -4.90 -7.92 13.51
N PHE A 190 -5.02 -6.63 13.21
CA PHE A 190 -4.60 -5.48 14.02
C PHE A 190 -5.79 -4.75 14.66
N SER A 191 -7.02 -5.00 14.17
CA SER A 191 -8.25 -4.52 14.79
C SER A 191 -9.42 -5.42 14.39
N GLY A 192 -10.48 -5.44 15.20
CA GLY A 192 -11.74 -6.07 14.79
C GLY A 192 -12.56 -5.22 13.82
N CYS A 193 -13.57 -5.85 13.23
CA CYS A 193 -14.53 -5.19 12.36
C CYS A 193 -15.70 -4.58 13.14
N THR A 194 -16.32 -3.56 12.54
CA THR A 194 -17.47 -2.83 13.07
C THR A 194 -18.69 -3.07 12.18
N LEU A 195 -19.71 -3.71 12.75
CA LEU A 195 -20.96 -3.95 12.04
C LEU A 195 -21.70 -2.64 11.70
N PRO A 196 -22.52 -2.61 10.64
CA PRO A 196 -23.41 -1.47 10.37
C PRO A 196 -24.25 -1.13 11.60
N GLY A 197 -24.28 0.15 11.98
CA GLY A 197 -25.00 0.62 13.17
C GLY A 197 -24.35 0.33 14.52
N ALA A 198 -23.22 -0.37 14.60
CA ALA A 198 -22.52 -0.60 15.85
C ALA A 198 -21.61 0.59 16.21
N ASP A 199 -21.58 0.95 17.51
CA ASP A 199 -20.74 2.04 18.02
C ASP A 199 -19.27 1.63 18.23
N HIS A 200 -19.00 0.33 18.32
CA HIS A 200 -17.68 -0.25 18.62
C HIS A 200 -17.46 -1.55 17.82
N PRO A 201 -16.20 -1.97 17.60
CA PRO A 201 -15.92 -3.21 16.89
C PRO A 201 -16.32 -4.45 17.71
N LEU A 202 -16.55 -5.58 17.00
CA LEU A 202 -16.94 -6.86 17.61
C LEU A 202 -15.91 -7.40 18.61
N PHE A 203 -14.64 -7.09 18.38
CA PHE A 203 -13.55 -7.29 19.32
C PHE A 203 -12.48 -6.21 19.08
N THR A 204 -11.61 -6.02 20.05
CA THR A 204 -10.49 -5.08 19.96
C THR A 204 -9.16 -5.84 20.06
N VAL A 205 -8.15 -5.32 19.40
CA VAL A 205 -6.75 -5.72 19.59
C VAL A 205 -6.08 -4.53 20.29
N PRO A 206 -5.31 -4.73 21.37
CA PRO A 206 -4.62 -3.63 22.02
C PRO A 206 -3.65 -2.93 21.08
N GLU A 207 -3.37 -1.66 21.33
CA GLU A 207 -2.37 -0.90 20.57
C GLU A 207 -1.01 -1.61 20.59
N ALA A 208 -0.31 -1.60 19.46
CA ALA A 208 0.95 -2.32 19.28
C ALA A 208 0.89 -3.84 19.52
N ARG A 209 -0.29 -4.45 19.33
CA ARG A 209 -0.50 -5.92 19.29
C ARG A 209 -1.09 -6.36 17.96
N MET A 210 -1.07 -7.68 17.75
CA MET A 210 -1.70 -8.36 16.64
C MET A 210 -2.38 -9.64 17.15
N ALA A 211 -3.61 -9.91 16.71
CA ALA A 211 -4.31 -11.17 16.92
C ALA A 211 -3.93 -12.18 15.84
N VAL A 212 -3.70 -13.43 16.24
CA VAL A 212 -3.31 -14.54 15.36
C VAL A 212 -4.47 -15.52 15.19
N GLY A 213 -4.66 -16.04 13.98
CA GLY A 213 -5.65 -17.09 13.69
C GLY A 213 -7.08 -16.61 13.80
N LEU A 214 -7.34 -15.39 13.33
CA LEU A 214 -8.67 -14.80 13.35
C LEU A 214 -9.55 -15.34 12.22
N GLY A 215 -10.84 -15.51 12.49
CA GLY A 215 -11.85 -15.84 11.46
C GLY A 215 -12.35 -14.59 10.74
N ILE A 216 -13.23 -14.79 9.74
CA ILE A 216 -13.78 -13.67 8.95
C ILE A 216 -15.01 -13.00 9.60
N HIS A 217 -15.54 -13.49 10.73
CA HIS A 217 -16.72 -12.92 11.39
C HIS A 217 -16.40 -12.15 12.67
N GLY A 218 -15.12 -11.85 12.90
CA GLY A 218 -14.67 -11.17 14.10
C GLY A 218 -14.64 -12.05 15.35
N GLU A 219 -14.49 -13.37 15.17
CA GLU A 219 -14.22 -14.29 16.27
C GLU A 219 -12.85 -13.98 16.91
N PRO A 220 -12.69 -14.09 18.24
CA PRO A 220 -11.40 -13.89 18.88
C PRO A 220 -10.36 -14.85 18.32
N GLY A 221 -9.13 -14.35 18.13
CA GLY A 221 -8.00 -15.16 17.65
C GLY A 221 -7.56 -16.20 18.68
N ILE A 222 -6.67 -17.09 18.25
CA ILE A 222 -6.08 -18.12 19.11
C ILE A 222 -4.99 -17.57 20.05
N GLY A 223 -4.55 -16.33 19.83
CA GLY A 223 -3.56 -15.65 20.66
C GLY A 223 -3.30 -14.20 20.22
N GLU A 224 -2.52 -13.50 21.03
CA GLU A 224 -2.03 -12.14 20.76
C GLU A 224 -0.51 -12.11 20.81
N GLU A 225 0.10 -11.49 19.81
CA GLU A 225 1.55 -11.25 19.73
C GLU A 225 1.85 -9.74 19.68
N SER A 226 3.10 -9.37 19.93
CA SER A 226 3.56 -7.99 19.71
C SER A 226 3.41 -7.62 18.23
N LEU A 227 3.05 -6.38 17.93
CA LEU A 227 2.88 -5.90 16.57
C LEU A 227 4.18 -6.11 15.77
N PRO A 228 4.18 -6.98 14.74
CA PRO A 228 5.38 -7.25 13.95
C PRO A 228 5.59 -6.15 12.89
N THR A 229 6.83 -6.01 12.43
CA THR A 229 7.09 -5.40 11.11
C THR A 229 6.41 -6.23 10.01
N ALA A 230 6.17 -5.63 8.84
CA ALA A 230 5.60 -6.35 7.69
C ALA A 230 6.44 -7.58 7.28
N ASP A 231 7.76 -7.50 7.41
CA ASP A 231 8.67 -8.61 7.14
C ASP A 231 8.53 -9.76 8.15
N GLU A 232 8.31 -9.43 9.43
CA GLU A 232 8.06 -10.41 10.49
C GLU A 232 6.68 -11.06 10.34
N ALA A 233 5.65 -10.29 9.98
CA ALA A 233 4.33 -10.83 9.66
C ALA A 233 4.41 -11.83 8.50
N ALA A 234 5.12 -11.47 7.41
CA ALA A 234 5.34 -12.38 6.28
C ALA A 234 6.07 -13.67 6.71
N ARG A 235 7.12 -13.58 7.53
CA ARG A 235 7.82 -14.76 8.06
C ARG A 235 6.89 -15.64 8.87
N LEU A 236 6.07 -15.07 9.75
CA LEU A 236 5.11 -15.80 10.56
C LEU A 236 4.12 -16.59 9.69
N MET A 237 3.47 -15.91 8.73
CA MET A 237 2.47 -16.53 7.86
C MET A 237 3.07 -17.63 6.98
N VAL A 238 4.21 -17.36 6.33
CA VAL A 238 4.89 -18.36 5.48
C VAL A 238 5.34 -19.56 6.31
N ALA A 239 5.98 -19.33 7.48
CA ALA A 239 6.42 -20.41 8.34
C ALA A 239 5.25 -21.24 8.93
N ALA A 240 4.09 -20.63 9.16
CA ALA A 240 2.89 -21.37 9.56
C ALA A 240 2.41 -22.31 8.45
N LEU A 241 2.30 -21.81 7.22
CA LEU A 241 1.78 -22.60 6.09
C LEU A 241 2.77 -23.67 5.61
N LEU A 242 4.08 -23.41 5.63
CA LEU A 242 5.09 -24.40 5.25
C LEU A 242 5.27 -25.53 6.28
N ARG A 243 4.79 -25.36 7.51
CA ARG A 243 4.79 -26.43 8.54
C ARG A 243 3.72 -27.50 8.29
N GLU A 244 2.68 -27.18 7.54
CA GLU A 244 1.56 -28.08 7.28
C GLU A 244 1.35 -28.29 5.77
N LEU A 245 2.23 -29.10 5.18
CA LEU A 245 2.13 -29.49 3.78
C LEU A 245 0.99 -30.50 3.58
N PRO A 246 0.25 -30.43 2.45
CA PRO A 246 -0.79 -31.41 2.15
C PRO A 246 -0.19 -32.76 1.77
N GLU A 247 -1.03 -33.80 1.78
CA GLU A 247 -0.64 -35.13 1.34
C GLU A 247 -0.07 -35.11 -0.09
N GLY A 248 1.01 -35.86 -0.30
CA GLY A 248 1.75 -35.91 -1.57
C GLY A 248 2.71 -34.74 -1.80
N VAL A 249 2.90 -33.86 -0.82
CA VAL A 249 3.91 -32.79 -0.86
C VAL A 249 4.88 -32.96 0.31
N ASP A 250 6.00 -33.65 0.06
CA ASP A 250 7.01 -33.93 1.10
C ASP A 250 7.88 -32.71 1.44
N THR A 251 8.07 -31.81 0.47
CA THR A 251 8.89 -30.61 0.62
C THR A 251 8.35 -29.48 -0.27
N PRO A 252 8.50 -28.20 0.12
CA PRO A 252 8.12 -27.06 -0.71
C PRO A 252 8.95 -26.96 -2.01
N ALA A 253 10.20 -27.42 -1.97
CA ALA A 253 11.14 -27.22 -3.07
C ALA A 253 10.71 -27.95 -4.34
N GLY A 254 10.65 -27.23 -5.46
CA GLY A 254 10.23 -27.73 -6.77
C GLY A 254 8.72 -27.88 -6.93
N GLN A 255 7.92 -27.48 -5.93
CA GLN A 255 6.47 -27.47 -6.01
C GLN A 255 5.95 -26.16 -6.58
N ARG A 256 4.76 -26.21 -7.16
CA ARG A 256 4.02 -25.03 -7.64
C ARG A 256 2.92 -24.68 -6.64
N ALA A 257 2.68 -23.40 -6.41
CA ALA A 257 1.58 -22.95 -5.56
C ALA A 257 0.89 -21.72 -6.15
N ALA A 258 -0.44 -21.72 -6.11
CA ALA A 258 -1.21 -20.48 -6.18
C ALA A 258 -1.13 -19.79 -4.82
N VAL A 259 -0.74 -18.51 -4.82
CA VAL A 259 -0.54 -17.73 -3.60
C VAL A 259 -1.53 -16.59 -3.56
N ILE A 260 -2.27 -16.46 -2.46
CA ILE A 260 -3.22 -15.37 -2.26
C ILE A 260 -2.83 -14.62 -0.99
N LEU A 261 -2.51 -13.33 -1.12
CA LEU A 261 -2.44 -12.42 0.02
C LEU A 261 -3.71 -11.57 0.06
N ASN A 262 -4.61 -11.94 0.96
CA ASN A 262 -5.93 -11.35 1.09
C ASN A 262 -5.95 -10.26 2.19
N GLY A 263 -6.43 -9.06 1.85
CA GLY A 263 -6.76 -8.02 2.82
C GLY A 263 -8.13 -8.26 3.44
N LEU A 264 -8.24 -8.07 4.77
CA LEU A 264 -9.50 -8.25 5.51
C LEU A 264 -10.39 -6.99 5.53
N GLY A 265 -9.94 -5.87 4.94
CA GLY A 265 -10.82 -4.73 4.63
C GLY A 265 -10.21 -3.33 4.76
N SER A 266 -9.39 -3.05 5.79
CA SER A 266 -8.84 -1.69 5.99
C SER A 266 -7.33 -1.54 5.79
N VAL A 267 -6.59 -2.65 5.66
CA VAL A 267 -5.19 -2.65 5.22
C VAL A 267 -5.13 -2.24 3.75
N LYS A 268 -4.31 -1.24 3.42
CA LYS A 268 -4.20 -0.68 2.07
C LYS A 268 -3.35 -1.55 1.16
N TYR A 269 -3.57 -1.41 -0.15
CA TYR A 269 -2.88 -2.21 -1.16
C TYR A 269 -1.36 -2.01 -1.11
N GLU A 270 -0.90 -0.79 -0.82
CA GLU A 270 0.51 -0.50 -0.61
C GLU A 270 1.10 -1.34 0.53
N GLU A 271 0.37 -1.49 1.63
CA GLU A 271 0.77 -2.33 2.76
C GLU A 271 0.76 -3.82 2.38
N LEU A 272 -0.25 -4.27 1.63
CA LEU A 272 -0.29 -5.64 1.09
C LEU A 272 0.94 -5.91 0.20
N PHE A 273 1.36 -4.97 -0.65
CA PHE A 273 2.55 -5.14 -1.48
C PHE A 273 3.86 -5.15 -0.66
N VAL A 274 3.93 -4.37 0.41
CA VAL A 274 5.08 -4.42 1.35
C VAL A 274 5.19 -5.82 1.98
N VAL A 275 4.08 -6.43 2.40
CA VAL A 275 4.06 -7.79 2.94
C VAL A 275 4.35 -8.82 1.84
N TYR A 276 3.71 -8.70 0.68
CA TYR A 276 3.83 -9.65 -0.42
C TYR A 276 5.26 -9.73 -0.96
N ARG A 277 5.99 -8.61 -1.04
CA ARG A 277 7.42 -8.60 -1.39
C ARG A 277 8.20 -9.62 -0.56
N LYS A 278 7.96 -9.63 0.76
CA LYS A 278 8.65 -10.56 1.66
C LYS A 278 8.11 -11.98 1.56
N VAL A 279 6.80 -12.17 1.39
CA VAL A 279 6.20 -13.49 1.14
C VAL A 279 6.80 -14.14 -0.10
N ALA A 280 6.88 -13.41 -1.22
CA ALA A 280 7.44 -13.91 -2.47
C ALA A 280 8.92 -14.31 -2.33
N ALA A 281 9.72 -13.48 -1.65
CA ALA A 281 11.13 -13.81 -1.38
C ALA A 281 11.26 -15.10 -0.53
N LEU A 282 10.49 -15.23 0.56
CA LEU A 282 10.56 -16.40 1.44
C LEU A 282 10.10 -17.69 0.76
N LEU A 283 9.05 -17.63 -0.07
CA LEU A 283 8.58 -18.78 -0.84
C LEU A 283 9.59 -19.17 -1.94
N GLY A 284 10.21 -18.18 -2.60
CA GLY A 284 11.30 -18.40 -3.55
C GLY A 284 12.53 -19.05 -2.91
N ASP A 285 12.94 -18.58 -1.74
CA ASP A 285 14.03 -19.18 -0.94
C ASP A 285 13.71 -20.63 -0.52
N ALA A 286 12.43 -20.95 -0.29
CA ALA A 286 11.96 -22.30 -0.02
C ALA A 286 11.83 -23.18 -1.29
N GLY A 287 12.09 -22.62 -2.48
CA GLY A 287 12.03 -23.32 -3.76
C GLY A 287 10.61 -23.52 -4.30
N VAL A 288 9.63 -22.74 -3.86
CA VAL A 288 8.25 -22.78 -4.37
C VAL A 288 8.13 -21.92 -5.63
N ASP A 289 7.59 -22.48 -6.69
CA ASP A 289 7.22 -21.77 -7.91
C ASP A 289 5.83 -21.13 -7.75
N ILE A 290 5.77 -19.79 -7.76
CA ILE A 290 4.55 -19.04 -7.52
C ILE A 290 3.79 -18.88 -8.84
N VAL A 291 2.57 -19.43 -8.90
CA VAL A 291 1.75 -19.48 -10.11
C VAL A 291 0.55 -18.54 -10.01
N ASP A 292 0.53 -17.50 -10.84
CA ASP A 292 -0.52 -16.48 -10.96
C ASP A 292 -1.06 -16.00 -9.59
N PRO A 293 -0.21 -15.32 -8.79
CA PRO A 293 -0.57 -14.89 -7.44
C PRO A 293 -1.64 -13.81 -7.44
N GLU A 294 -2.45 -13.77 -6.38
CA GLU A 294 -3.47 -12.73 -6.16
C GLU A 294 -3.13 -11.93 -4.90
N VAL A 295 -3.18 -10.60 -5.00
CA VAL A 295 -2.97 -9.68 -3.88
C VAL A 295 -4.09 -8.65 -3.88
N GLY A 296 -4.93 -8.65 -2.86
CA GLY A 296 -6.06 -7.74 -2.77
C GLY A 296 -7.14 -8.17 -1.78
N GLU A 297 -8.31 -7.55 -1.88
CA GLU A 297 -9.47 -7.85 -1.03
C GLU A 297 -10.37 -8.86 -1.74
N LEU A 298 -10.37 -10.11 -1.29
CA LEU A 298 -11.05 -11.22 -1.97
C LEU A 298 -12.11 -11.88 -1.07
N VAL A 299 -11.80 -12.02 0.22
CA VAL A 299 -12.70 -12.45 1.29
C VAL A 299 -12.46 -11.53 2.49
N THR A 300 -13.27 -10.49 2.63
CA THR A 300 -13.08 -9.44 3.64
C THR A 300 -13.83 -9.72 4.95
N SER A 301 -13.67 -8.83 5.93
CA SER A 301 -14.49 -8.74 7.13
C SER A 301 -14.75 -7.27 7.43
N PHE A 302 -15.61 -6.63 6.63
CA PHE A 302 -15.85 -5.18 6.64
C PHE A 302 -14.57 -4.34 6.67
N ASP A 303 -14.31 -3.66 7.80
CA ASP A 303 -13.23 -2.72 8.03
C ASP A 303 -12.13 -3.32 8.91
N MET A 304 -12.11 -4.65 9.09
CA MET A 304 -11.07 -5.34 9.84
C MET A 304 -9.70 -4.98 9.27
N ALA A 305 -8.83 -4.45 10.12
CA ALA A 305 -7.43 -4.27 9.76
C ALA A 305 -6.75 -5.63 9.92
N GLY A 306 -6.44 -6.31 8.83
CA GLY A 306 -5.75 -7.59 8.88
C GLY A 306 -5.49 -8.16 7.49
N VAL A 307 -4.74 -9.25 7.47
CA VAL A 307 -4.38 -9.97 6.25
C VAL A 307 -4.45 -11.48 6.48
N SER A 308 -4.71 -12.23 5.42
CA SER A 308 -4.52 -13.68 5.40
C SER A 308 -3.69 -14.11 4.19
N LEU A 309 -2.86 -15.13 4.41
CA LEU A 309 -2.08 -15.78 3.36
C LEU A 309 -2.67 -17.16 3.11
N THR A 310 -2.92 -17.48 1.84
CA THR A 310 -3.36 -18.80 1.38
C THR A 310 -2.35 -19.38 0.41
N LEU A 311 -2.03 -20.66 0.60
CA LEU A 311 -1.29 -21.48 -0.37
C LEU A 311 -2.18 -22.62 -0.85
N THR A 312 -2.40 -22.70 -2.16
CA THR A 312 -2.96 -23.88 -2.82
C THR A 312 -1.86 -24.58 -3.60
N TRP A 313 -1.43 -25.75 -3.12
CA TRP A 313 -0.38 -26.53 -3.77
C TRP A 313 -0.91 -27.13 -5.07
N LEU A 314 -0.28 -26.81 -6.20
CA LEU A 314 -0.78 -27.16 -7.53
C LEU A 314 -0.14 -28.44 -8.04
N ASP A 315 -0.99 -29.36 -8.50
CA ASP A 315 -0.60 -30.34 -9.51
C ASP A 315 -0.98 -29.81 -10.90
N ASP A 316 -0.72 -30.59 -11.95
CA ASP A 316 -1.01 -30.17 -13.32
C ASP A 316 -2.49 -29.85 -13.55
N ARG A 317 -3.39 -30.57 -12.86
CA ARG A 317 -4.83 -30.39 -13.02
C ARG A 317 -5.31 -29.14 -12.31
N LEU A 318 -4.88 -28.92 -11.07
CA LEU A 318 -5.24 -27.72 -10.31
C LEU A 318 -4.62 -26.47 -10.93
N GLU A 319 -3.40 -26.54 -11.47
CA GLU A 319 -2.81 -25.42 -12.19
C GLU A 319 -3.65 -25.04 -13.42
N GLN A 320 -4.05 -26.02 -14.23
CA GLN A 320 -4.93 -25.77 -15.38
C GLN A 320 -6.23 -25.07 -14.97
N LEU A 321 -6.88 -25.56 -13.91
CA LEU A 321 -8.15 -25.01 -13.40
C LEU A 321 -7.98 -23.62 -12.77
N TRP A 322 -6.86 -23.39 -12.07
CA TRP A 322 -6.50 -22.10 -11.50
C TRP A 322 -6.31 -21.06 -12.59
N ARG A 323 -5.55 -21.38 -13.65
CA ARG A 323 -5.29 -20.51 -14.81
C ARG A 323 -6.48 -20.34 -15.74
N ALA A 324 -7.50 -21.21 -15.66
CA ALA A 324 -8.66 -21.13 -16.53
C ALA A 324 -9.36 -19.77 -16.43
N PRO A 325 -9.84 -19.19 -17.54
CA PRO A 325 -10.42 -17.84 -17.54
C PRO A 325 -11.61 -17.69 -16.58
N ALA A 326 -11.75 -16.52 -15.98
CA ALA A 326 -12.90 -16.10 -15.20
C ALA A 326 -13.24 -14.62 -15.48
N ASP A 327 -14.54 -14.32 -15.57
CA ASP A 327 -15.06 -12.97 -15.72
C ASP A 327 -16.27 -12.77 -14.81
N THR A 328 -16.01 -12.16 -13.66
CA THR A 328 -17.01 -11.78 -12.66
C THR A 328 -16.88 -10.28 -12.33
N PRO A 329 -17.87 -9.68 -11.65
CA PRO A 329 -17.83 -8.28 -11.23
C PRO A 329 -16.57 -7.86 -10.47
N ALA A 330 -16.04 -8.77 -9.64
CA ALA A 330 -14.97 -8.47 -8.70
C ALA A 330 -13.72 -9.37 -8.85
N TYR A 331 -13.75 -10.32 -9.78
CA TYR A 331 -12.61 -11.19 -10.06
C TYR A 331 -12.53 -11.49 -11.56
N ARG A 332 -11.38 -11.21 -12.16
CA ARG A 332 -11.09 -11.52 -13.56
C ARG A 332 -9.75 -12.20 -13.66
N LYS A 333 -9.74 -13.34 -14.36
CA LYS A 333 -8.51 -14.10 -14.61
C LYS A 333 -8.46 -14.53 -16.06
N GLY A 334 -7.25 -14.53 -16.62
CA GLY A 334 -7.00 -14.85 -18.03
C GLY A 334 -7.32 -13.68 -18.96
N SER A 335 -6.43 -13.42 -19.90
CA SER A 335 -6.66 -12.50 -21.02
C SER A 335 -6.59 -13.29 -22.33
N PRO A 336 -7.52 -13.10 -23.28
CA PRO A 336 -7.40 -13.67 -24.62
C PRO A 336 -6.22 -13.05 -25.43
N LEU A 337 -5.57 -12.02 -24.91
CA LEU A 337 -4.43 -11.31 -25.51
C LEU A 337 -3.15 -11.44 -24.67
N ALA A 338 -2.99 -12.51 -23.89
CA ALA A 338 -1.81 -12.72 -23.05
C ALA A 338 -0.53 -12.47 -23.86
N GLN A 339 0.21 -11.44 -23.47
CA GLN A 339 1.52 -11.14 -24.01
C GLN A 339 2.54 -11.87 -23.15
N GLU A 340 3.39 -12.68 -23.77
CA GLU A 340 4.56 -13.22 -23.11
C GLU A 340 5.36 -12.06 -22.50
N PRO A 341 5.76 -12.13 -21.22
CA PRO A 341 6.68 -11.16 -20.64
C PRO A 341 7.87 -11.03 -21.58
N ALA A 342 8.27 -9.80 -21.90
CA ALA A 342 9.45 -9.59 -22.72
C ALA A 342 10.64 -10.29 -22.04
N ALA A 343 11.09 -11.40 -22.63
CA ALA A 343 12.35 -12.01 -22.28
C ALA A 343 13.42 -10.93 -22.47
N GLU A 344 14.06 -10.52 -21.37
CA GLU A 344 15.09 -9.47 -21.36
C GLU A 344 14.59 -8.03 -21.65
N ALA A 345 13.84 -7.43 -20.73
CA ALA A 345 13.74 -5.96 -20.66
C ALA A 345 13.98 -5.40 -19.25
N ALA A 346 14.77 -6.08 -18.43
CA ALA A 346 15.41 -5.44 -17.28
C ALA A 346 16.69 -4.73 -17.75
N ARG A 347 16.57 -3.79 -18.71
CA ARG A 347 17.47 -2.64 -18.69
C ARG A 347 16.94 -1.72 -17.60
N TYR A 348 17.10 -2.13 -16.33
CA TYR A 348 17.36 -1.14 -15.31
C TYR A 348 18.57 -0.40 -15.86
N VAL A 349 18.34 0.83 -16.35
CA VAL A 349 19.45 1.74 -16.57
C VAL A 349 20.12 1.78 -15.20
N GLU A 350 21.35 1.27 -15.10
CA GLU A 350 22.14 1.39 -13.88
C GLU A 350 21.99 2.83 -13.38
N GLU A 351 21.82 3.01 -12.06
CA GLU A 351 21.82 4.34 -11.45
C GLU A 351 22.89 5.18 -12.14
N ILE A 352 22.52 6.38 -12.61
CA ILE A 352 23.46 7.28 -13.28
C ILE A 352 24.68 7.36 -12.38
N ASP A 353 25.82 6.88 -12.88
CA ASP A 353 27.05 6.75 -12.12
C ASP A 353 27.53 8.15 -11.67
N ASP A 354 27.06 8.56 -10.49
CA ASP A 354 27.30 9.84 -9.84
C ASP A 354 28.68 9.88 -9.16
N THR A 355 29.60 8.98 -9.55
CA THR A 355 30.98 8.93 -9.04
C THR A 355 31.96 9.77 -9.85
N ARG A 356 31.52 10.40 -10.94
CA ARG A 356 32.39 11.21 -11.78
C ARG A 356 32.69 12.56 -11.14
N VAL A 357 33.85 12.66 -10.51
CA VAL A 357 34.39 13.91 -9.98
C VAL A 357 35.37 14.55 -10.97
N PRO A 358 35.17 15.81 -11.40
CA PRO A 358 36.12 16.54 -12.25
C PRO A 358 37.34 17.03 -11.46
N ASP A 359 38.42 17.39 -12.18
CA ASP A 359 39.62 17.97 -11.56
C ASP A 359 39.30 19.29 -10.84
N ALA A 360 39.72 19.38 -9.57
CA ALA A 360 39.52 20.55 -8.71
C ALA A 360 40.84 21.06 -8.14
N THR A 361 40.95 22.37 -7.91
CA THR A 361 42.11 22.98 -7.25
C THR A 361 42.16 22.61 -5.75
N GLU A 362 43.33 22.75 -5.12
CA GLU A 362 43.47 22.50 -3.68
C GLU A 362 42.62 23.50 -2.86
N GLU A 363 42.52 24.74 -3.32
CA GLU A 363 41.67 25.77 -2.69
C GLU A 363 40.18 25.42 -2.75
N SER A 364 39.69 24.92 -3.89
CA SER A 364 38.29 24.48 -4.00
C SER A 364 38.00 23.22 -3.19
N ARG A 365 38.96 22.28 -3.10
CA ARG A 365 38.87 21.11 -2.20
C ARG A 365 38.85 21.51 -0.73
N GLY A 366 39.63 22.52 -0.33
CA GLY A 366 39.54 23.13 1.00
C GLY A 366 38.16 23.73 1.28
N SER A 367 37.58 24.39 0.27
CA SER A 367 36.22 24.95 0.34
C SER A 367 35.14 23.85 0.41
N ALA A 368 35.35 22.72 -0.25
CA ALA A 368 34.45 21.56 -0.21
C ALA A 368 34.26 21.00 1.21
N THR A 369 35.30 21.08 2.05
CA THR A 369 35.22 20.67 3.47
C THR A 369 34.25 21.56 4.26
N HIS A 370 34.22 22.87 3.97
CA HIS A 370 33.28 23.81 4.60
C HIS A 370 31.85 23.61 4.07
N VAL A 371 31.70 23.30 2.79
CA VAL A 371 30.41 22.89 2.20
C VAL A 371 29.87 21.65 2.90
N LEU A 372 30.71 20.64 3.13
CA LEU A 372 30.32 19.42 3.82
C LEU A 372 29.86 19.70 5.25
N ALA A 373 30.56 20.57 5.98
CA ALA A 373 30.15 21.01 7.32
C ALA A 373 28.78 21.71 7.29
N ALA A 374 28.52 22.56 6.29
CA ALA A 374 27.22 23.21 6.09
C ALA A 374 26.09 22.20 5.77
N LEU A 375 26.34 21.20 4.93
CA LEU A 375 25.37 20.15 4.61
C LEU A 375 25.09 19.24 5.81
N ASN A 376 26.10 18.97 6.65
CA ASN A 376 25.91 18.24 7.90
C ASN A 376 25.04 19.04 8.88
N ALA A 377 25.35 20.32 9.11
CA ALA A 377 24.54 21.19 9.97
C ALA A 377 23.09 21.31 9.47
N LEU A 378 22.90 21.35 8.16
CA LEU A 378 21.59 21.33 7.51
C LEU A 378 20.85 20.02 7.83
N ALA A 379 21.49 18.86 7.66
CA ALA A 379 20.90 17.56 7.95
C ALA A 379 20.50 17.41 9.43
N ASP A 380 21.39 17.74 10.36
CA ASP A 380 21.12 17.69 11.81
C ASP A 380 19.96 18.61 12.22
N THR A 381 19.90 19.81 11.62
CA THR A 381 18.83 20.77 11.89
C THR A 381 17.48 20.27 11.39
N VAL A 382 17.43 19.67 10.20
CA VAL A 382 16.18 19.11 9.67
C VAL A 382 15.74 17.90 10.48
N ASP A 383 16.66 16.99 10.84
CA ASP A 383 16.36 15.79 11.62
C ASP A 383 15.74 16.15 12.97
N SER A 384 16.32 17.13 13.67
CA SER A 384 15.81 17.63 14.95
C SER A 384 14.47 18.38 14.89
N HIS A 385 14.05 18.84 13.71
CA HIS A 385 12.81 19.62 13.52
C HIS A 385 11.79 18.94 12.61
N ALA A 386 12.03 17.69 12.16
CA ALA A 386 11.18 17.02 11.17
C ALA A 386 9.71 16.91 11.61
N ASP A 387 9.47 16.50 12.85
CA ASP A 387 8.11 16.38 13.40
C ASP A 387 7.38 17.74 13.46
N GLU A 388 8.09 18.79 13.88
CA GLU A 388 7.52 20.13 13.95
C GLU A 388 7.22 20.70 12.56
N LEU A 389 8.11 20.47 11.59
CA LEU A 389 7.89 20.85 10.21
C LEU A 389 6.69 20.13 9.57
N GLY A 390 6.53 18.83 9.85
CA GLY A 390 5.34 18.07 9.45
C GLY A 390 4.07 18.59 10.13
N ARG A 391 4.14 18.95 11.42
CA ARG A 391 3.02 19.53 12.17
C ARG A 391 2.59 20.89 11.61
N ILE A 392 3.53 21.77 11.29
CA ILE A 392 3.26 23.07 10.65
C ILE A 392 2.59 22.85 9.30
N ASP A 393 3.13 21.97 8.47
CA ASP A 393 2.59 21.68 7.14
C ASP A 393 1.17 21.07 7.22
N ALA A 394 0.89 20.17 8.16
CA ALA A 394 -0.43 19.55 8.32
C ALA A 394 -1.58 20.53 8.65
N VAL A 395 -1.29 21.76 9.06
CA VAL A 395 -2.32 22.78 9.35
C VAL A 395 -3.11 23.15 8.08
N ALA A 396 -2.45 23.19 6.93
CA ALA A 396 -3.08 23.55 5.66
C ALA A 396 -2.62 22.72 4.45
N GLY A 397 -1.50 22.03 4.53
CA GLY A 397 -0.95 21.07 3.56
C GLY A 397 -1.27 19.62 3.90
N ASP A 398 -0.39 18.70 3.48
CA ASP A 398 -0.51 17.24 3.66
C ASP A 398 0.36 16.67 4.78
N GLY A 399 1.20 17.49 5.41
CA GLY A 399 1.95 17.13 6.62
C GLY A 399 3.21 16.31 6.34
N ASP A 400 3.64 16.23 5.07
CA ASP A 400 4.78 15.42 4.65
C ASP A 400 6.09 16.20 4.56
N HIS A 401 6.06 17.54 4.71
CA HIS A 401 7.24 18.40 4.50
C HIS A 401 8.44 17.99 5.35
N GLY A 402 8.25 17.68 6.64
CA GLY A 402 9.32 17.26 7.53
C GLY A 402 10.03 15.97 7.08
N ILE A 403 9.25 14.94 6.73
CA ILE A 403 9.75 13.65 6.25
C ILE A 403 10.43 13.82 4.88
N GLY A 404 9.84 14.63 3.99
CA GLY A 404 10.41 14.94 2.68
C GLY A 404 11.77 15.64 2.80
N MET A 405 11.88 16.62 3.70
CA MET A 405 13.14 17.30 4.01
C MET A 405 14.18 16.33 4.57
N GLN A 406 13.83 15.47 5.53
CA GLN A 406 14.76 14.51 6.16
C GLN A 406 15.32 13.50 5.14
N ARG A 407 14.49 13.01 4.21
CA ARG A 407 14.94 12.15 3.11
C ARG A 407 15.92 12.88 2.19
N GLY A 408 15.60 14.14 1.86
CA GLY A 408 16.44 14.99 1.01
C GLY A 408 17.80 15.31 1.63
N THR A 409 17.81 15.75 2.89
CA THR A 409 19.04 16.08 3.62
C THR A 409 19.97 14.89 3.76
N THR A 410 19.41 13.74 4.13
CA THR A 410 20.18 12.50 4.32
C THR A 410 20.84 12.09 3.00
N ALA A 411 20.07 12.05 1.90
CA ALA A 411 20.60 11.71 0.60
C ALA A 411 21.66 12.71 0.09
N ALA A 412 21.41 14.00 0.31
CA ALA A 412 22.35 15.07 -0.07
C ALA A 412 23.67 14.96 0.69
N LEU A 413 23.62 14.71 2.00
CA LEU A 413 24.81 14.54 2.84
C LEU A 413 25.59 13.29 2.42
N GLU A 414 24.93 12.16 2.21
CA GLU A 414 25.58 10.93 1.75
C GLU A 414 26.28 11.13 0.39
N ALA A 415 25.64 11.81 -0.56
CA ALA A 415 26.25 12.12 -1.86
C ALA A 415 27.41 13.11 -1.74
N ALA A 416 27.28 14.12 -0.88
CA ALA A 416 28.34 15.09 -0.61
C ALA A 416 29.58 14.45 0.01
N VAL A 417 29.41 13.55 0.99
CA VAL A 417 30.50 12.78 1.60
C VAL A 417 31.22 11.96 0.53
N ARG A 418 30.47 11.22 -0.32
CA ARG A 418 31.06 10.44 -1.41
C ARG A 418 31.86 11.31 -2.39
N ALA A 419 31.30 12.44 -2.82
CA ALA A 419 31.99 13.35 -3.74
C ALA A 419 33.25 13.96 -3.11
N HIS A 420 33.18 14.35 -1.83
CA HIS A 420 34.31 14.89 -1.08
C HIS A 420 35.45 13.87 -0.92
N ASP A 421 35.12 12.62 -0.56
CA ASP A 421 36.09 11.52 -0.41
C ASP A 421 36.81 11.20 -1.74
N LEU A 422 36.13 11.43 -2.87
CA LEU A 422 36.70 11.32 -4.22
C LEU A 422 37.52 12.54 -4.66
N GLY A 423 37.65 13.56 -3.81
CA GLY A 423 38.46 14.75 -4.04
C GLY A 423 37.76 15.86 -4.83
N ALA A 424 36.43 15.92 -4.79
CA ALA A 424 35.65 16.95 -5.47
C ALA A 424 35.90 18.36 -4.93
N GLY A 425 35.78 19.34 -5.82
CA GLY A 425 35.71 20.76 -5.46
C GLY A 425 34.34 21.12 -4.88
N ALA A 426 34.25 22.34 -4.32
CA ALA A 426 33.04 22.82 -3.65
C ALA A 426 31.80 22.84 -4.55
N GLY A 427 31.98 23.15 -5.84
CA GLY A 427 30.91 23.18 -6.82
C GLY A 427 30.32 21.80 -7.08
N THR A 428 31.18 20.81 -7.35
CA THR A 428 30.77 19.42 -7.58
C THR A 428 30.09 18.82 -6.37
N VAL A 429 30.60 19.03 -5.14
CA VAL A 429 29.97 18.53 -3.90
C VAL A 429 28.53 19.05 -3.78
N LEU A 430 28.28 20.34 -4.02
CA LEU A 430 26.94 20.92 -3.97
C LEU A 430 26.01 20.40 -5.08
N VAL A 431 26.54 20.15 -6.29
CA VAL A 431 25.75 19.62 -7.41
C VAL A 431 25.27 18.20 -7.10
N HIS A 432 26.18 17.31 -6.66
CA HIS A 432 25.84 15.92 -6.32
C HIS A 432 24.87 15.88 -5.13
N ALA A 433 25.10 16.73 -4.11
CA ALA A 433 24.16 16.88 -3.00
C ALA A 433 22.76 17.32 -3.48
N GLY A 434 22.69 18.29 -4.39
CA GLY A 434 21.43 18.76 -4.97
C GLY A 434 20.70 17.71 -5.81
N ASP A 435 21.43 16.90 -6.56
CA ASP A 435 20.88 15.78 -7.32
C ASP A 435 20.28 14.71 -6.42
N ALA A 436 21.06 14.25 -5.44
CA ALA A 436 20.60 13.24 -4.49
C ALA A 436 19.41 13.75 -3.65
N TRP A 437 19.41 15.04 -3.28
CA TRP A 437 18.25 15.66 -2.65
C TRP A 437 17.01 15.55 -3.54
N ALA A 438 17.11 16.00 -4.79
CA ALA A 438 15.98 16.03 -5.72
C ALA A 438 15.41 14.64 -5.98
N ASP A 439 16.28 13.63 -6.09
CA ASP A 439 15.91 12.23 -6.33
C ASP A 439 15.18 11.60 -5.13
N LYS A 440 15.69 11.79 -3.90
CA LYS A 440 15.17 11.08 -2.71
C LYS A 440 14.10 11.83 -1.91
N ALA A 441 14.10 13.15 -1.91
CA ALA A 441 13.08 13.94 -1.20
C ALA A 441 11.71 13.84 -1.89
N GLY A 442 11.70 13.84 -3.23
CA GLY A 442 10.49 13.94 -4.03
C GLY A 442 9.73 15.27 -3.83
N GLY A 443 8.57 15.39 -4.49
CA GLY A 443 7.68 16.54 -4.34
C GLY A 443 8.27 17.90 -4.76
N THR A 444 7.56 18.97 -4.41
CA THR A 444 7.98 20.34 -4.76
C THR A 444 9.24 20.75 -3.98
N SER A 445 9.30 20.45 -2.68
CA SER A 445 10.46 20.80 -1.84
C SER A 445 11.74 20.12 -2.32
N GLY A 446 11.67 18.86 -2.78
CA GLY A 446 12.81 18.16 -3.37
C GLY A 446 13.37 18.86 -4.62
N ALA A 447 12.50 19.26 -5.54
CA ALA A 447 12.91 19.97 -6.76
C ALA A 447 13.49 21.36 -6.46
N LEU A 448 12.91 22.10 -5.51
CA LEU A 448 13.36 23.45 -5.17
C LEU A 448 14.72 23.43 -4.45
N TRP A 449 14.91 22.55 -3.47
CA TRP A 449 16.21 22.42 -2.77
C TRP A 449 17.31 21.86 -3.68
N GLY A 450 16.99 20.89 -4.53
CA GLY A 450 17.93 20.43 -5.56
C GLY A 450 18.35 21.55 -6.51
N THR A 451 17.40 22.43 -6.88
CA THR A 451 17.69 23.64 -7.66
C THR A 451 18.61 24.61 -6.90
N ILE A 452 18.34 24.86 -5.61
CA ILE A 452 19.15 25.78 -4.78
C ILE A 452 20.60 25.30 -4.72
N LEU A 453 20.81 24.03 -4.35
CA LEU A 453 22.14 23.45 -4.21
C LEU A 453 22.88 23.39 -5.55
N ARG A 454 22.21 22.98 -6.63
CA ARG A 454 22.81 23.00 -7.98
C ARG A 454 23.19 24.39 -8.46
N SER A 455 22.34 25.40 -8.23
CA SER A 455 22.64 26.79 -8.61
C SER A 455 23.85 27.32 -7.86
N LEU A 456 23.94 27.05 -6.55
CA LEU A 456 25.11 27.37 -5.74
C LEU A 456 26.36 26.65 -6.26
N GLY A 457 26.29 25.33 -6.44
CA GLY A 457 27.42 24.54 -6.93
C GLY A 457 27.93 25.00 -8.29
N THR A 458 27.02 25.30 -9.22
CA THR A 458 27.35 25.83 -10.55
C THR A 458 28.05 27.19 -10.47
N ARG A 459 27.60 28.08 -9.56
CA ARG A 459 28.21 29.40 -9.40
C ARG A 459 29.59 29.35 -8.73
N LEU A 460 29.74 28.48 -7.73
CA LEU A 460 30.99 28.32 -6.99
C LEU A 460 32.07 27.67 -7.87
N GLY A 461 31.71 26.61 -8.60
CA GLY A 461 32.65 25.84 -9.41
C GLY A 461 33.75 25.15 -8.59
N ASP A 462 34.74 24.60 -9.30
CA ASP A 462 35.78 23.73 -8.71
C ASP A 462 37.20 24.31 -8.78
N GLN A 463 37.34 25.59 -9.14
CA GLN A 463 38.63 26.19 -9.46
C GLN A 463 39.13 27.22 -8.43
N ASP A 464 38.23 27.99 -7.81
CA ASP A 464 38.60 29.08 -6.91
C ASP A 464 37.96 28.91 -5.53
N ALA A 465 38.59 29.45 -4.48
CA ALA A 465 37.93 29.61 -3.18
C ALA A 465 36.80 30.67 -3.29
N PRO A 466 35.58 30.38 -2.83
CA PRO A 466 34.45 31.27 -3.04
C PRO A 466 34.52 32.51 -2.15
N THR A 467 34.39 33.68 -2.76
CA THR A 467 34.28 34.96 -2.04
C THR A 467 32.86 35.19 -1.53
N ALA A 468 32.67 36.12 -0.58
CA ALA A 468 31.35 36.57 -0.14
C ALA A 468 30.45 36.99 -1.32
N THR A 469 31.01 37.71 -2.29
CA THR A 469 30.31 38.11 -3.51
C THR A 469 29.93 36.92 -4.40
N THR A 470 30.80 35.91 -4.52
CA THR A 470 30.51 34.69 -5.30
C THR A 470 29.37 33.90 -4.67
N VAL A 471 29.38 33.72 -3.34
CA VAL A 471 28.32 33.03 -2.61
C VAL A 471 27.00 33.81 -2.73
N ALA A 472 27.02 35.12 -2.51
CA ALA A 472 25.83 35.97 -2.64
C ALA A 472 25.19 35.86 -4.04
N ARG A 473 26.00 35.90 -5.11
CA ARG A 473 25.52 35.70 -6.47
C ARG A 473 24.91 34.31 -6.69
N GLY A 474 25.49 33.27 -6.10
CA GLY A 474 24.94 31.91 -6.20
C GLY A 474 23.58 31.78 -5.52
N VAL A 475 23.40 32.45 -4.37
CA VAL A 475 22.10 32.54 -3.68
C VAL A 475 21.09 33.34 -4.52
N SER A 476 21.48 34.44 -5.16
CA SER A 476 20.62 35.18 -6.08
C SER A 476 20.19 34.32 -7.28
N ASP A 477 21.11 33.56 -7.89
CA ASP A 477 20.77 32.65 -8.98
C ASP A 477 19.81 31.54 -8.52
N ALA A 478 20.01 31.01 -7.31
CA ALA A 478 19.12 30.03 -6.71
C ALA A 478 17.71 30.60 -6.52
N SER A 479 17.61 31.83 -6.01
CA SER A 479 16.34 32.56 -5.85
C SER A 479 15.61 32.73 -7.19
N ASP A 480 16.31 33.19 -8.23
CA ASP A 480 15.75 33.35 -9.57
C ASP A 480 15.31 32.01 -10.19
N ALA A 481 16.10 30.96 -10.00
CA ALA A 481 15.77 29.63 -10.48
C ALA A 481 14.54 29.05 -9.77
N VAL A 482 14.45 29.16 -8.44
CA VAL A 482 13.28 28.73 -7.65
C VAL A 482 12.03 29.48 -8.09
N ARG A 483 12.09 30.80 -8.26
CA ARG A 483 10.94 31.60 -8.73
C ARG A 483 10.52 31.22 -10.13
N ARG A 484 11.48 31.02 -11.05
CA ARG A 484 11.21 30.63 -12.44
C ARG A 484 10.57 29.23 -12.53
N LEU A 485 11.04 28.27 -11.74
CA LEU A 485 10.55 26.89 -11.77
C LEU A 485 9.25 26.70 -10.96
N GLY A 486 9.18 27.30 -9.77
CA GLY A 486 8.02 27.18 -8.87
C GLY A 486 6.89 28.18 -9.18
N GLY A 487 7.18 29.27 -9.90
CA GLY A 487 6.22 30.30 -10.28
C GLY A 487 5.59 31.04 -9.08
N ALA A 488 6.26 31.06 -7.93
CA ALA A 488 5.85 31.75 -6.72
C ALA A 488 6.53 33.12 -6.58
N GLU A 489 5.84 34.06 -5.96
CA GLU A 489 6.33 35.40 -5.65
C GLU A 489 6.32 35.66 -4.15
N VAL A 490 7.04 36.69 -3.71
CA VAL A 490 6.95 37.16 -2.33
C VAL A 490 5.50 37.60 -2.06
N GLY A 491 4.92 37.09 -0.97
CA GLY A 491 3.52 37.22 -0.60
C GLY A 491 2.68 35.98 -0.89
N ASP A 492 3.22 34.95 -1.54
CA ASP A 492 2.48 33.72 -1.85
C ASP A 492 2.42 32.70 -0.70
N LYS A 493 3.11 32.98 0.42
CA LYS A 493 3.28 32.11 1.60
C LYS A 493 3.98 30.80 1.23
N THR A 494 5.24 30.91 0.83
CA THR A 494 6.12 29.82 0.43
C THR A 494 7.55 30.11 0.87
N MET A 495 8.49 29.20 0.60
CA MET A 495 9.92 29.47 0.84
C MET A 495 10.46 30.70 0.09
N VAL A 496 9.80 31.16 -0.99
CA VAL A 496 10.18 32.38 -1.73
C VAL A 496 10.09 33.63 -0.84
N ASP A 497 9.16 33.64 0.13
CA ASP A 497 9.03 34.72 1.11
C ASP A 497 10.28 34.87 1.99
N VAL A 498 11.12 33.84 2.07
CA VAL A 498 12.38 33.85 2.82
C VAL A 498 13.58 33.91 1.88
N LEU A 499 13.57 33.13 0.80
CA LEU A 499 14.69 33.02 -0.13
C LEU A 499 15.00 34.35 -0.81
N VAL A 500 13.98 35.12 -1.20
CA VAL A 500 14.18 36.42 -1.86
C VAL A 500 14.76 37.45 -0.88
N PRO A 501 14.15 37.73 0.29
CA PRO A 501 14.74 38.68 1.25
C PRO A 501 16.11 38.27 1.75
N PHE A 502 16.36 36.97 1.92
CA PHE A 502 17.69 36.44 2.26
C PHE A 502 18.71 36.74 1.16
N ALA A 503 18.39 36.42 -0.10
CA ALA A 503 19.27 36.66 -1.24
C ALA A 503 19.59 38.16 -1.42
N ASP A 504 18.58 39.02 -1.32
CA ASP A 504 18.73 40.47 -1.48
C ASP A 504 19.61 41.06 -0.37
N THR A 505 19.38 40.67 0.88
CA THR A 505 20.17 41.14 2.04
C THR A 505 21.62 40.67 1.96
N LEU A 506 21.83 39.41 1.55
CA LEU A 506 23.17 38.85 1.38
C LEU A 506 23.94 39.56 0.26
N ALA A 507 23.27 39.86 -0.86
CA ALA A 507 23.86 40.60 -1.97
C ALA A 507 24.20 42.05 -1.61
N GLU A 508 23.34 42.73 -0.85
CA GLU A 508 23.59 44.08 -0.34
C GLU A 508 24.83 44.10 0.57
N ALA A 509 24.85 43.24 1.60
CA ALA A 509 25.95 43.15 2.56
C ALA A 509 27.29 42.78 1.91
N ALA A 510 27.29 41.83 0.98
CA ALA A 510 28.49 41.48 0.21
C ALA A 510 28.95 42.64 -0.70
N GLY A 511 28.01 43.44 -1.22
CA GLY A 511 28.28 44.65 -2.01
C GLY A 511 28.89 45.80 -1.18
N GLU A 512 28.57 45.85 0.11
CA GLU A 512 29.21 46.74 1.10
C GLU A 512 30.65 46.31 1.45
N GLY A 513 31.07 45.12 0.99
CA GLY A 513 32.40 44.56 1.25
C GLY A 513 32.53 43.86 2.60
N LEU A 514 31.41 43.50 3.24
CA LEU A 514 31.42 42.75 4.49
C LEU A 514 31.94 41.32 4.29
N PRO A 515 32.60 40.71 5.29
CA PRO A 515 32.96 39.30 5.27
C PRO A 515 31.74 38.39 5.07
N LEU A 516 31.97 37.17 4.58
CA LEU A 516 30.88 36.22 4.30
C LEU A 516 30.06 35.91 5.57
N THR A 517 30.72 35.66 6.70
CA THR A 517 30.05 35.35 7.97
C THR A 517 29.13 36.47 8.41
N GLU A 518 29.59 37.73 8.39
CA GLU A 518 28.79 38.90 8.77
C GLU A 518 27.63 39.16 7.77
N SER A 519 27.91 39.03 6.47
CA SER A 519 26.90 39.16 5.42
C SER A 519 25.80 38.12 5.57
N TRP A 520 26.19 36.87 5.86
CA TRP A 520 25.26 35.76 6.07
C TRP A 520 24.48 35.92 7.37
N GLN A 521 25.10 36.42 8.45
CA GLN A 521 24.41 36.72 9.71
C GLN A 521 23.26 37.71 9.50
N ARG A 522 23.54 38.81 8.80
CA ARG A 522 22.53 39.85 8.48
C ARG A 522 21.40 39.25 7.65
N ALA A 523 21.73 38.45 6.64
CA ALA A 523 20.74 37.77 5.80
C ALA A 523 19.91 36.73 6.58
N ALA A 524 20.52 35.92 7.45
CA ALA A 524 19.83 34.92 8.27
C ALA A 524 18.84 35.56 9.26
N VAL A 525 19.19 36.71 9.85
CA VAL A 525 18.26 37.48 10.69
C VAL A 525 17.07 37.99 9.87
N THR A 526 17.29 38.42 8.62
CA THR A 526 16.19 38.77 7.71
C THR A 526 15.32 37.55 7.39
N ALA A 527 15.92 36.39 7.11
CA ALA A 527 15.23 35.14 6.82
C ALA A 527 14.30 34.70 7.96
N GLU A 528 14.76 34.77 9.21
CA GLU A 528 13.93 34.43 10.38
C GLU A 528 12.72 35.33 10.53
N LYS A 529 12.91 36.66 10.37
CA LYS A 529 11.81 37.63 10.43
C LYS A 529 10.81 37.38 9.30
N ALA A 530 11.31 37.12 8.09
CA ALA A 530 10.47 36.83 6.94
C ALA A 530 9.69 35.53 7.11
N ALA A 531 10.32 34.47 7.63
CA ALA A 531 9.67 33.20 7.94
C ALA A 531 8.54 33.39 8.95
N ALA A 532 8.79 34.12 10.05
CA ALA A 532 7.76 34.42 11.04
C ALA A 532 6.60 35.23 10.42
N ALA A 533 6.90 36.22 9.57
CA ALA A 533 5.89 37.05 8.90
C ALA A 533 4.98 36.26 7.95
N THR A 534 5.41 35.09 7.46
CA THR A 534 4.53 34.23 6.64
C THR A 534 3.28 33.78 7.40
N ALA A 535 3.28 33.80 8.74
CA ALA A 535 2.09 33.48 9.55
C ALA A 535 0.90 34.40 9.25
N ASP A 536 1.16 35.63 8.83
CA ASP A 536 0.14 36.64 8.51
C ASP A 536 -0.31 36.60 7.03
N LEU A 537 0.29 35.73 6.22
CA LEU A 537 -0.02 35.60 4.80
C LEU A 537 -1.07 34.49 4.56
N LEU A 538 -1.82 34.66 3.48
CA LEU A 538 -2.70 33.62 2.92
C LEU A 538 -1.97 32.91 1.77
N PRO A 539 -1.93 31.56 1.74
CA PRO A 539 -1.28 30.81 0.70
C PRO A 539 -1.99 30.98 -0.63
N ARG A 540 -1.23 31.38 -1.64
CA ARG A 540 -1.71 31.54 -3.03
C ARG A 540 -1.25 30.40 -3.93
N LYS A 541 -0.28 29.62 -3.47
CA LYS A 541 0.34 28.49 -4.18
C LYS A 541 0.32 27.22 -3.32
N GLY A 542 0.64 26.09 -3.95
CA GLY A 542 0.78 24.80 -3.26
C GLY A 542 -0.52 24.20 -2.73
N ARG A 543 -0.37 23.13 -1.95
CA ARG A 543 -1.47 22.35 -1.37
C ARG A 543 -2.26 23.10 -0.30
N ALA A 544 -1.67 24.15 0.28
CA ALA A 544 -2.31 25.00 1.29
C ALA A 544 -3.37 25.97 0.74
N ARG A 545 -3.37 26.27 -0.57
CA ARG A 545 -4.29 27.24 -1.20
C ARG A 545 -5.78 26.96 -0.92
N PRO A 546 -6.31 25.73 -1.01
CA PRO A 546 -7.73 25.44 -0.72
C PRO A 546 -8.12 25.61 0.75
N HIS A 547 -7.15 25.69 1.66
CA HIS A 547 -7.33 25.79 3.11
C HIS A 547 -6.73 27.09 3.68
N ALA A 548 -6.64 28.13 2.86
CA ALA A 548 -5.88 29.34 3.13
C ALA A 548 -6.18 29.99 4.51
N GLU A 549 -7.44 30.09 4.91
CA GLU A 549 -7.84 30.68 6.19
C GLU A 549 -7.34 29.89 7.41
N LYS A 550 -7.23 28.55 7.30
CA LYS A 550 -6.71 27.71 8.39
C LYS A 550 -5.23 27.95 8.67
N SER A 551 -4.49 28.44 7.68
CA SER A 551 -3.05 28.67 7.78
C SER A 551 -2.69 30.01 8.46
N LEU A 552 -3.66 30.89 8.72
CA LEU A 552 -3.42 32.15 9.41
C LEU A 552 -2.96 31.90 10.85
N GLY A 553 -1.92 32.62 11.27
CA GLY A 553 -1.26 32.43 12.56
C GLY A 553 -0.27 31.28 12.61
N THR A 554 -0.08 30.54 11.50
CA THR A 554 0.94 29.48 11.38
C THR A 554 1.92 29.83 10.25
N PRO A 555 3.24 29.84 10.49
CA PRO A 555 4.23 30.12 9.45
C PRO A 555 4.21 29.03 8.36
N ASP A 556 4.72 29.34 7.16
CA ASP A 556 4.93 28.36 6.10
C ASP A 556 6.06 27.40 6.45
N ALA A 557 5.85 26.09 6.23
CA ALA A 557 6.85 25.07 6.54
C ALA A 557 8.12 25.21 5.67
N GLY A 558 7.96 25.57 4.39
CA GLY A 558 9.08 25.82 3.47
C GLY A 558 9.90 27.05 3.87
N ALA A 559 9.24 28.15 4.21
CA ALA A 559 9.86 29.37 4.73
C ALA A 559 10.58 29.12 6.06
N HIS A 560 9.91 28.44 6.99
CA HIS A 560 10.45 28.16 8.32
C HIS A 560 11.68 27.25 8.26
N SER A 561 11.61 26.15 7.49
CA SER A 561 12.76 25.27 7.28
C SER A 561 13.94 25.98 6.63
N LEU A 562 13.71 26.84 5.62
CA LEU A 562 14.78 27.63 5.02
C LEU A 562 15.43 28.61 6.02
N ALA A 563 14.65 29.26 6.88
CA ALA A 563 15.18 30.13 7.92
C ALA A 563 16.03 29.34 8.95
N LEU A 564 15.56 28.18 9.42
CA LEU A 564 16.33 27.31 10.30
C LEU A 564 17.67 26.90 9.66
N ILE A 565 17.64 26.50 8.39
CA ILE A 565 18.82 26.06 7.64
C ILE A 565 19.82 27.22 7.46
N THR A 566 19.36 28.39 7.05
CA THR A 566 20.26 29.56 6.90
C THR A 566 20.91 29.95 8.22
N ARG A 567 20.21 29.83 9.36
CA ARG A 567 20.80 30.03 10.69
C ARG A 567 21.82 28.94 11.04
N ALA A 568 21.53 27.68 10.75
CA ALA A 568 22.44 26.56 11.03
C ALA A 568 23.74 26.69 10.23
N VAL A 569 23.65 27.01 8.94
CA VAL A 569 24.82 27.21 8.06
C VAL A 569 25.71 28.35 8.55
N HIS A 570 25.13 29.44 9.07
CA HIS A 570 25.90 30.54 9.65
C HIS A 570 26.88 30.05 10.72
N GLY A 571 26.43 29.15 11.61
CA GLY A 571 27.20 28.64 12.75
C GLY A 571 28.43 27.81 12.39
N VAL A 572 28.57 27.40 11.12
CA VAL A 572 29.68 26.57 10.63
C VAL A 572 30.50 27.24 9.53
N LEU A 573 30.31 28.54 9.31
CA LEU A 573 31.13 29.31 8.36
C LEU A 573 32.57 29.49 8.89
N PRO A 574 33.59 29.56 8.00
CA PRO A 574 35.02 29.52 8.37
C PRO A 574 35.48 30.57 9.40
N ASP A 575 34.82 31.73 9.45
CA ASP A 575 35.17 32.84 10.34
C ASP A 575 34.16 33.05 11.50
N HIS A 576 33.35 32.04 11.83
CA HIS A 576 32.43 32.14 12.97
C HIS A 576 33.23 32.19 14.28
N PRO A 577 33.03 33.19 15.17
CA PRO A 577 33.59 33.13 16.50
C PRO A 577 33.03 31.87 17.18
N LEU A 578 33.89 30.93 17.57
CA LEU A 578 33.47 29.86 18.47
C LEU A 578 33.13 30.51 19.81
N ASP A 579 31.87 30.88 20.01
CA ASP A 579 31.42 31.32 21.32
C ASP A 579 31.52 30.13 22.27
N GLN A 580 32.41 30.30 23.25
CA GLN A 580 32.39 29.57 24.50
C GLN A 580 31.03 29.82 25.16
N HIS A 581 30.13 28.83 25.15
CA HIS A 581 29.31 28.46 26.31
C HIS A 581 28.59 27.13 26.12
#